data_AF-A0A0A9YHH6-F1
#
_entry.id   AF-A0A0A9YHH6-F1
#
_cell.length_a   1.000
_cell.length_b   1.000
_cell.length_c   1.000
_cell.angle_alpha   90.00
_cell.angle_beta   90.00
_cell.angle_gamma   90.00
#
_symmetry.space_group_name_H-M   'P 1'
#
loop_
_entity.id
_entity.type
_entity.pdbx_description
1 polymer ?
#
loop_
_entity_poly.entity_id
_entity_poly.type
_entity_poly.pdbx_seq_one_letter_code
_entity_poly.pdbx_strand_id
1 'polypeptide(L)'
;LHEHAQTTWNRVLHFLVGIPHPNGLPAQSIQDRLVRMEIIAPRTHTLRESERIVINCSGNPIIDQHAITPKGVQFLFLSQHSQIWEIVLFYLMYLSSQDMKINALRLLFRLSFMTIGHSYPTGDFTHE
;
A
#
# COMPACT_ATOMS: atom_id res chain seq x y z
N LEU A 1 -7.50 -14.88 10.03
CA LEU A 1 -7.20 -14.32 8.69
C LEU A 1 -7.81 -12.93 8.51
N HIS A 2 -9.13 -12.77 8.67
CA HIS A 2 -9.82 -11.49 8.50
C HIS A 2 -9.25 -10.38 9.39
N GLU A 3 -9.12 -10.65 10.69
CA GLU A 3 -8.55 -9.69 11.65
C GLU A 3 -7.13 -9.27 11.24
N HIS A 4 -6.25 -10.22 10.92
CA HIS A 4 -4.90 -9.93 10.46
C HIS A 4 -4.86 -9.05 9.20
N ALA A 5 -5.71 -9.35 8.21
CA ALA A 5 -5.81 -8.56 6.99
C ALA A 5 -6.30 -7.13 7.29
N GLN A 6 -7.31 -7.00 8.15
CA GLN A 6 -7.87 -5.72 8.55
C GLN A 6 -6.87 -4.89 9.35
N THR A 7 -6.16 -5.48 10.32
CA THR A 7 -5.10 -4.80 11.08
C THR A 7 -3.95 -4.35 10.17
N THR A 8 -3.59 -5.17 9.18
CA THR A 8 -2.55 -4.82 8.22
C THR A 8 -2.96 -3.64 7.35
N TRP A 9 -4.21 -3.61 6.89
CA TRP A 9 -4.75 -2.50 6.10
C TRP A 9 -4.92 -1.23 6.93
N ASN A 10 -5.46 -1.34 8.15
CA ASN A 10 -5.62 -0.21 9.07
C ASN A 10 -4.27 0.44 9.39
N ARG A 11 -3.19 -0.34 9.52
CA ARG A 11 -1.84 0.18 9.70
C ARG A 11 -1.40 1.09 8.55
N VAL A 12 -1.77 0.76 7.31
CA VAL A 12 -1.50 1.60 6.13
C VAL A 12 -2.33 2.87 6.16
N LEU A 13 -3.63 2.76 6.44
CA LEU A 13 -4.52 3.93 6.52
C LEU A 13 -4.12 4.90 7.64
N HIS A 14 -3.78 4.38 8.82
CA HIS A 14 -3.27 5.18 9.93
C HIS A 14 -1.99 5.92 9.53
N PHE A 15 -1.09 5.27 8.81
CA PHE A 15 0.11 5.92 8.28
C PHE A 15 -0.22 7.06 7.29
N LEU A 16 -1.18 6.85 6.37
CA LEU A 16 -1.61 7.86 5.41
C LEU A 16 -2.23 9.11 6.06
N VAL A 17 -3.03 8.92 7.11
CA VAL A 17 -3.70 9.99 7.86
C VAL A 17 -2.78 10.58 8.95
N GLY A 18 -1.62 9.98 9.13
CA GLY A 18 -0.63 10.42 10.09
C GLY A 18 -1.07 10.18 11.54
N ILE A 19 -1.70 9.04 11.83
CA ILE A 19 -2.11 8.59 13.18
C ILE A 19 -1.20 7.42 13.60
N PRO A 20 -0.69 7.38 14.84
CA PRO A 20 0.06 6.23 15.33
C PRO A 20 -0.81 4.96 15.33
N HIS A 21 -0.21 3.83 14.93
CA HIS A 21 -0.85 2.52 14.99
C HIS A 21 -0.12 1.66 16.04
N PRO A 22 -0.82 0.86 16.88
CA PRO A 22 -0.21 0.06 17.95
C PRO A 22 0.88 -0.89 17.45
N ASN A 23 0.72 -1.41 16.23
CA ASN A 23 1.70 -2.31 15.60
C ASN A 23 2.83 -1.56 14.85
N GLY A 24 2.96 -0.25 15.02
CA GLY A 24 4.00 0.58 14.39
C GLY A 24 3.74 0.91 12.91
N LEU A 25 4.79 1.36 12.20
CA LEU A 25 4.71 1.85 10.81
C LEU A 25 4.64 0.72 9.77
N PRO A 26 3.92 0.87 8.65
CA PRO A 26 3.94 -0.12 7.57
C PRO A 26 5.36 -0.50 7.11
N ALA A 27 5.50 -1.67 6.48
CA ALA A 27 6.79 -2.09 5.92
C ALA A 27 7.36 -1.03 4.96
N GLN A 28 8.68 -0.84 4.95
CA GLN A 28 9.36 0.17 4.12
C GLN A 28 9.01 0.05 2.63
N SER A 29 8.91 -1.18 2.12
CA SER A 29 8.51 -1.45 0.73
C SER A 29 7.11 -0.94 0.37
N ILE A 30 6.21 -0.85 1.34
CA ILE A 30 4.88 -0.24 1.16
C ILE A 30 4.99 1.28 1.20
N GLN A 31 5.78 1.84 2.12
CA GLN A 31 6.01 3.29 2.17
C GLN A 31 6.62 3.80 0.86
N ASP A 32 7.69 3.16 0.37
CA ASP A 32 8.33 3.47 -0.91
C ASP A 32 7.36 3.37 -2.08
N ARG A 33 6.45 2.38 -2.03
CA ARG A 33 5.43 2.21 -3.07
C ARG A 33 4.41 3.33 -3.04
N LEU A 34 3.93 3.74 -1.86
CA LEU A 34 2.99 4.86 -1.72
C LEU A 34 3.61 6.17 -2.20
N VAL A 35 4.92 6.37 -2.00
CA VAL A 35 5.67 7.50 -2.56
C VAL A 35 5.68 7.45 -4.09
N ARG A 36 6.03 6.30 -4.68
CA ARG A 36 6.05 6.13 -6.15
C ARG A 36 4.67 6.23 -6.80
N MET A 37 3.63 5.85 -6.07
CA MET A 37 2.22 6.03 -6.48
C MET A 37 1.76 7.48 -6.35
N GLU A 38 2.60 8.37 -5.78
CA GLU A 38 2.26 9.76 -5.47
C GLU A 38 1.07 9.88 -4.52
N ILE A 39 0.83 8.86 -3.68
CA ILE A 39 -0.19 8.91 -2.62
C ILE A 39 0.34 9.75 -1.44
N ILE A 40 1.63 9.60 -1.16
CA ILE A 40 2.36 10.41 -0.18
C ILE A 40 3.60 11.04 -0.83
N ALA A 41 4.07 12.13 -0.26
CA ALA A 41 5.31 12.80 -0.66
C ALA A 41 6.20 13.05 0.58
N PRO A 42 7.54 13.00 0.44
CA PRO A 42 8.45 13.34 1.53
C PRO A 42 8.28 14.81 1.96
N ARG A 43 8.35 15.11 3.25
CA ARG A 43 8.31 16.49 3.78
C ARG A 43 9.68 17.19 3.70
N THR A 44 10.42 17.05 2.62
CA THR A 44 11.63 17.87 2.42
C THR A 44 11.25 19.34 2.19
N HIS A 45 12.10 20.27 2.60
CA HIS A 45 11.84 21.73 2.51
C HIS A 45 11.75 22.27 1.06
N THR A 46 11.96 21.42 0.06
CA THR A 46 12.15 21.81 -1.35
C THR A 46 10.95 21.56 -2.25
N LEU A 47 9.83 20.98 -1.76
CA LEU A 47 8.65 20.70 -2.58
C LEU A 47 7.74 21.93 -2.73
N ARG A 48 6.97 21.98 -3.82
CA ARG A 48 6.06 23.10 -4.10
C ARG A 48 4.83 23.02 -3.18
N GLU A 49 4.39 24.17 -2.66
CA GLU A 49 3.23 24.30 -1.75
C GLU A 49 1.95 23.67 -2.34
N SER A 50 1.79 23.71 -3.67
CA SER A 50 0.64 23.17 -4.41
C SER A 50 0.53 21.64 -4.43
N GLU A 51 1.55 20.92 -3.97
CA GLU A 51 1.65 19.45 -4.09
C GLU A 51 1.26 18.72 -2.80
N ARG A 52 0.87 19.44 -1.74
CA ARG A 52 0.77 18.86 -0.38
C ARG A 52 -0.54 19.24 0.31
N ILE A 53 -1.24 18.23 0.81
CA ILE A 53 -2.28 18.42 1.82
C ILE A 53 -1.70 17.86 3.11
N VAL A 54 -1.34 18.72 4.06
CA VAL A 54 -0.81 18.24 5.34
C VAL A 54 -1.99 17.89 6.24
N ILE A 55 -2.40 16.63 6.19
CA ILE A 55 -3.27 16.03 7.21
C ILE A 55 -2.34 15.47 8.28
N ASN A 56 -1.91 16.30 9.23
CA ASN A 56 -1.17 15.84 10.40
C ASN A 56 -2.11 15.79 11.60
N CYS A 57 -2.54 14.59 11.97
CA CYS A 57 -3.39 14.38 13.15
C CYS A 57 -2.63 13.94 14.40
N SER A 58 -1.32 13.65 14.33
CA SER A 58 -0.58 13.07 15.48
C SER A 58 0.59 13.89 16.02
N GLY A 59 1.16 14.82 15.25
CA GLY A 59 2.37 15.55 15.65
C GLY A 59 3.59 14.65 15.91
N ASN A 60 3.62 13.43 15.35
CA ASN A 60 4.72 12.49 15.53
C ASN A 60 5.81 12.73 14.46
N PRO A 61 7.06 13.07 14.85
CA PRO A 61 8.12 13.47 13.91
C PRO A 61 8.54 12.36 12.93
N ILE A 62 8.32 11.08 13.26
CA ILE A 62 8.63 9.95 12.37
C ILE A 62 7.55 9.80 11.30
N ILE A 63 6.28 9.93 11.70
CA ILE A 63 5.12 9.91 10.80
C ILE A 63 5.11 11.18 9.93
N ASP A 64 5.61 12.28 10.49
CA ASP A 64 5.72 13.59 9.85
C ASP A 64 6.82 13.68 8.79
N GLN A 65 7.53 12.60 8.48
CA GLN A 65 8.45 12.59 7.35
C GLN A 65 7.72 12.58 6.00
N HIS A 66 6.42 12.25 5.97
CA HIS A 66 5.60 12.23 4.78
C HIS A 66 4.36 13.12 4.91
N ALA A 67 3.88 13.64 3.79
CA ALA A 67 2.61 14.34 3.67
C ALA A 67 1.74 13.64 2.63
N ILE A 68 0.44 13.59 2.86
CA ILE A 68 -0.50 13.05 1.88
C ILE A 68 -0.65 14.05 0.72
N THR A 69 -0.71 13.55 -0.50
CA THR A 69 -0.93 14.38 -1.69
C THR A 69 -2.44 14.54 -1.94
N PRO A 70 -2.88 15.45 -2.82
CA PRO A 70 -4.27 15.48 -3.27
C PRO A 70 -4.76 14.13 -3.83
N LYS A 71 -3.91 13.42 -4.56
CA LYS A 71 -4.18 12.06 -5.06
C LYS A 71 -4.32 11.05 -3.93
N GLY A 72 -3.50 11.16 -2.89
CA GLY A 72 -3.63 10.32 -1.70
C GLY A 72 -4.93 10.57 -0.94
N VAL A 73 -5.39 11.81 -0.87
CA VAL A 73 -6.71 12.12 -0.29
C VAL A 73 -7.83 11.50 -1.12
N GLN A 74 -7.77 11.59 -2.46
CA GLN A 74 -8.73 10.89 -3.33
C GLN A 74 -8.70 9.37 -3.10
N PHE A 75 -7.50 8.79 -2.96
CA PHE A 75 -7.33 7.37 -2.66
C PHE A 75 -8.02 6.95 -1.36
N LEU A 76 -7.96 7.78 -0.30
CA LEU A 76 -8.64 7.48 0.97
C LEU A 76 -10.18 7.42 0.83
N PHE A 77 -10.76 8.13 -0.13
CA PHE A 77 -12.21 8.10 -0.39
C PHE A 77 -12.67 6.92 -1.24
N LEU A 78 -11.74 6.17 -1.85
CA LEU A 78 -12.08 4.97 -2.59
C LEU A 78 -12.58 3.87 -1.65
N SER A 79 -13.40 2.96 -2.18
CA SER A 79 -13.75 1.73 -1.45
C SER A 79 -12.48 0.93 -1.14
N GLN A 80 -12.46 0.17 -0.04
CA GLN A 80 -11.31 -0.69 0.30
C GLN A 80 -10.93 -1.63 -0.85
N HIS A 81 -11.92 -2.20 -1.56
CA HIS A 81 -11.67 -3.02 -2.73
C HIS A 81 -10.92 -2.25 -3.83
N SER A 82 -11.36 -1.04 -4.15
CA SER A 82 -10.71 -0.16 -5.13
C SER A 82 -9.28 0.22 -4.70
N GLN A 83 -9.08 0.53 -3.41
CA GLN A 83 -7.76 0.85 -2.86
C GLN A 83 -6.75 -0.29 -3.04
N ILE A 84 -7.17 -1.53 -2.77
CA ILE A 84 -6.34 -2.71 -2.97
C ILE A 84 -5.99 -2.87 -4.45
N TRP A 85 -6.96 -2.71 -5.35
CA TRP A 85 -6.71 -2.85 -6.79
C TRP A 85 -5.75 -1.80 -7.34
N GLU A 86 -5.85 -0.53 -6.90
CA GLU A 86 -4.89 0.51 -7.27
C GLU A 86 -3.45 0.10 -6.93
N ILE A 87 -3.23 -0.46 -5.73
CA ILE A 87 -1.91 -0.94 -5.30
C ILE A 87 -1.45 -2.15 -6.13
N VAL A 88 -2.35 -3.10 -6.40
CA VAL A 88 -2.05 -4.31 -7.17
C VAL A 88 -1.74 -3.97 -8.63
N LEU A 89 -2.53 -3.11 -9.27
CA LEU A 89 -2.30 -2.67 -10.64
C LEU A 89 -0.99 -1.90 -10.76
N PHE A 90 -0.72 -0.99 -9.82
CA PHE A 90 0.56 -0.30 -9.76
C PHE A 90 1.73 -1.28 -9.60
N TYR A 91 1.58 -2.31 -8.76
CA TYR A 91 2.57 -3.37 -8.64
C TYR A 91 2.83 -4.07 -9.97
N LEU A 92 1.79 -4.51 -10.67
CA LEU A 92 1.93 -5.16 -11.98
C LEU A 92 2.57 -4.24 -13.03
N MET A 93 2.23 -2.95 -13.05
CA MET A 93 2.83 -1.99 -13.98
C MET A 93 4.32 -1.77 -13.71
N TYR A 94 4.73 -1.79 -12.44
CA TYR A 94 6.11 -1.51 -12.01
C TYR A 94 7.07 -2.70 -12.19
N LEU A 95 6.56 -3.92 -12.38
CA LEU A 95 7.41 -5.08 -12.68
C LEU A 95 8.17 -4.85 -13.99
N SER A 96 9.47 -5.15 -14.00
CA SER A 96 10.35 -4.77 -15.10
C SER A 96 10.26 -5.71 -16.31
N SER A 97 10.07 -7.01 -16.08
CA SER A 97 9.96 -8.00 -17.16
C SER A 97 8.51 -8.41 -17.42
N GLN A 98 8.22 -8.73 -18.68
CA GLN A 98 6.91 -9.21 -19.10
C GLN A 98 6.56 -10.54 -18.43
N ASP A 99 7.53 -11.44 -18.27
CA ASP A 99 7.33 -12.73 -17.61
C ASP A 99 6.92 -12.57 -16.14
N MET A 100 7.54 -11.63 -15.41
CA MET A 100 7.17 -11.35 -14.02
C MET A 100 5.76 -10.79 -13.91
N LYS A 101 5.32 -9.95 -14.87
CA LYS A 101 3.94 -9.46 -14.91
C LYS A 101 2.95 -10.59 -15.11
N ILE A 102 3.24 -11.49 -16.04
CA ILE A 102 2.39 -12.65 -16.34
C ILE A 102 2.31 -13.57 -15.13
N ASN A 103 3.45 -13.90 -14.51
CA ASN A 103 3.49 -14.77 -13.34
C ASN A 103 2.75 -14.17 -12.13
N ALA A 104 2.92 -12.87 -11.88
CA ALA A 104 2.18 -12.17 -10.83
C ALA A 104 0.66 -12.16 -11.10
N LEU A 105 0.24 -11.97 -12.35
CA LEU A 105 -1.17 -12.01 -12.74
C LEU A 105 -1.76 -13.42 -12.59
N ARG A 106 -1.03 -14.46 -13.01
CA ARG A 106 -1.42 -15.87 -12.80
C ARG A 106 -1.60 -16.18 -11.32
N LEU A 107 -0.67 -15.70 -10.48
CA LEU A 107 -0.77 -15.85 -9.03
C LEU A 107 -2.01 -15.16 -8.47
N LEU A 108 -2.32 -13.93 -8.90
CA LEU A 108 -3.52 -13.21 -8.47
C LEU A 108 -4.80 -13.98 -8.82
N PHE A 109 -4.89 -14.51 -10.04
CA PHE A 109 -6.01 -15.36 -10.43
C PHE A 109 -6.06 -16.63 -9.58
N ARG A 110 -4.94 -17.31 -9.34
CA ARG A 110 -4.90 -18.50 -8.49
C ARG A 110 -5.40 -18.20 -7.08
N LEU A 111 -4.93 -17.10 -6.47
CA LEU A 111 -5.37 -16.64 -5.15
C LEU A 111 -6.89 -16.36 -5.11
N SER A 112 -7.49 -15.86 -6.19
CA SER A 112 -8.93 -15.57 -6.24
C SER A 112 -9.82 -16.82 -6.19
N PHE A 113 -9.30 -17.99 -6.61
CA PHE A 113 -10.01 -19.28 -6.54
C PHE A 113 -9.65 -20.10 -5.30
N MET A 114 -8.75 -19.61 -4.45
CA MET A 114 -8.37 -20.28 -3.21
C MET A 114 -9.44 -20.11 -2.14
N THR A 115 -9.62 -21.15 -1.33
CA THR A 115 -10.61 -21.18 -0.27
C THR A 115 -10.03 -20.58 0.99
N ILE A 116 -10.72 -19.58 1.54
CA ILE A 116 -10.35 -18.94 2.80
C ILE A 116 -10.35 -19.98 3.93
N GLY A 117 -9.28 -19.99 4.74
CA GLY A 117 -9.14 -20.89 5.88
C GLY A 117 -8.37 -22.18 5.59
N HIS A 118 -8.02 -22.45 4.33
CA HIS A 118 -7.12 -23.54 3.97
C HIS A 118 -5.66 -23.10 3.99
N SER A 119 -4.79 -23.96 4.52
CA SER A 119 -3.34 -23.83 4.41
C SER A 119 -2.86 -24.47 3.11
N TYR A 120 -2.07 -23.73 2.34
CA TYR A 120 -1.53 -24.20 1.06
C TYR A 120 -0.01 -24.33 1.14
N PRO A 121 0.59 -25.40 0.59
CA PRO A 121 2.03 -25.60 0.60
C PRO A 121 2.72 -24.55 -0.27
N THR A 122 3.83 -24.00 0.22
CA THR A 122 4.56 -22.91 -0.48
C THR A 122 5.37 -23.42 -1.68
N GLY A 123 5.71 -24.71 -1.72
CA GLY A 123 6.46 -25.33 -2.83
C GLY A 123 5.72 -25.31 -4.17
N ASP A 124 4.39 -25.23 -4.14
CA ASP A 124 3.55 -25.18 -5.35
C ASP A 124 3.59 -23.82 -6.07
N PHE A 125 4.28 -22.83 -5.48
CA PHE A 125 4.36 -21.46 -5.99
C PHE A 125 5.78 -21.03 -6.39
N THR A 126 6.78 -21.90 -6.25
CA THR A 126 8.20 -21.57 -6.52
C THR A 126 8.75 -22.13 -7.85
N HIS A 127 7.96 -22.91 -8.59
CA HIS A 127 8.39 -23.60 -9.81
C HIS A 127 7.46 -23.29 -11.00
N GLU A 128 7.55 -22.09 -11.59
CA GLU A 128 7.21 -21.81 -13.00
C GLU A 128 8.06 -20.67 -13.55
#